data_AF-A0A9D3S3V7-F1
#
_entry.id   AF-A0A9D3S3V7-F1
#
_cell.length_a   1.000
_cell.length_b   1.000
_cell.length_c   1.000
_cell.angle_alpha   90.00
_cell.angle_beta   90.00
_cell.angle_gamma   90.00
#
_symmetry.space_group_name_H-M   'P 1'
#
loop_
_entity.id
_entity.type
_entity.pdbx_description
1 polymer ?
#
loop_
_entity_poly.entity_id
_entity_poly.type
_entity_poly.pdbx_seq_one_letter_code
_entity_poly.pdbx_strand_id
1 'polypeptide(L)'
;MLQHEYVQYFRNTLGRSVSWGDRLEFINGWYILLIISDIFTITGSFIKIGIESKNMASYDVCGILLGTSTLLVSSIVTLRAAFPNVIRFCCCVAVIYLGYCFCGWIVLGPYHVKFRSLSMVSECLFSLINGDDMFVTFSEMQDSSTLVWVFSQVYLYTFISLFIYMQQTHEPLHMTDLHAFIAECTDTPSSGKFRGLETSPCSFFCCCDRTTTYEDVLLVN
;
A
#
# COMPACT_ATOMS: atom_id res chain seq x y z
N MET A 1 -15.65 -26.79 -3.66
CA MET A 1 -16.65 -27.40 -2.77
C MET A 1 -17.33 -26.33 -1.91
N LEU A 2 -16.59 -25.57 -1.08
CA LEU A 2 -17.14 -24.51 -0.21
C LEU A 2 -17.93 -23.39 -0.92
N GLN A 3 -17.42 -22.85 -2.04
CA GLN A 3 -18.16 -21.84 -2.81
C GLN A 3 -19.50 -22.36 -3.36
N HIS A 4 -19.56 -23.65 -3.73
CA HIS A 4 -20.78 -24.26 -4.26
C HIS A 4 -21.81 -24.48 -3.14
N GLU A 5 -21.37 -24.92 -1.97
CA GLU A 5 -22.23 -25.05 -0.78
C GLU A 5 -22.73 -23.69 -0.29
N TYR A 6 -21.88 -22.64 -0.28
CA TYR A 6 -22.30 -21.28 0.06
C TYR A 6 -23.37 -20.76 -0.90
N VAL A 7 -23.16 -20.90 -2.22
CA VAL A 7 -24.15 -20.49 -3.23
C VAL A 7 -25.46 -21.28 -3.07
N GLN A 8 -25.38 -22.57 -2.73
CA GLN A 8 -26.54 -23.43 -2.57
C GLN A 8 -27.32 -23.12 -1.29
N TYR A 9 -26.64 -22.84 -0.18
CA TYR A 9 -27.24 -22.35 1.06
C TYR A 9 -27.91 -20.98 0.87
N PHE A 10 -27.21 -20.02 0.26
CA PHE A 10 -27.72 -18.66 0.03
C PHE A 10 -28.96 -18.67 -0.87
N ARG A 11 -28.96 -19.52 -1.91
CA ARG A 11 -30.09 -19.69 -2.81
C ARG A 11 -31.29 -20.34 -2.12
N ASN A 12 -31.05 -21.30 -1.23
CA ASN A 12 -32.11 -22.02 -0.52
C ASN A 12 -32.71 -21.23 0.65
N THR A 13 -31.93 -20.40 1.34
CA THR A 13 -32.39 -19.68 2.54
C THR A 13 -32.83 -18.25 2.25
N LEU A 14 -32.19 -17.56 1.29
CA LEU A 14 -32.44 -16.14 0.98
C LEU A 14 -33.07 -15.90 -0.41
N GLY A 15 -33.20 -16.92 -1.25
CA GLY A 15 -33.90 -16.84 -2.56
C GLY A 15 -33.27 -15.91 -3.60
N ARG A 16 -32.06 -15.39 -3.34
CA ARG A 16 -31.34 -14.45 -4.22
C ARG A 16 -30.08 -15.08 -4.81
N SER A 17 -29.71 -14.70 -6.02
CA SER A 17 -28.46 -15.13 -6.66
C SER A 17 -27.28 -14.32 -6.14
N VAL A 18 -26.22 -15.01 -5.73
CA VAL A 18 -24.96 -14.41 -5.23
C VAL A 18 -24.27 -13.63 -6.36
N SER A 19 -23.86 -12.38 -6.09
CA SER A 19 -23.19 -11.53 -7.07
C SER A 19 -21.77 -12.06 -7.39
N TRP A 20 -21.23 -11.71 -8.55
CA TRP A 20 -19.87 -12.12 -8.93
C TRP A 20 -18.80 -11.51 -8.00
N GLY A 21 -19.07 -10.33 -7.40
CA GLY A 21 -18.18 -9.70 -6.43
C GLY A 21 -17.98 -10.56 -5.18
N ASP A 22 -19.07 -11.09 -4.62
CA ASP A 22 -19.03 -11.95 -3.42
C ASP A 22 -18.37 -13.31 -3.72
N ARG A 23 -18.45 -13.78 -4.97
CA ARG A 23 -17.74 -14.98 -5.43
C ARG A 23 -16.23 -14.74 -5.56
N LEU A 24 -15.81 -13.57 -6.01
CA LEU A 24 -14.40 -13.17 -6.09
C LEU A 24 -13.77 -12.94 -4.71
N GLU A 25 -14.54 -12.50 -3.71
CA GLU A 25 -14.08 -12.40 -2.32
C GLU A 25 -13.72 -13.76 -1.71
N PHE A 26 -14.44 -14.82 -2.11
CA PHE A 26 -14.10 -16.20 -1.74
C PHE A 26 -12.85 -16.73 -2.45
N ILE A 27 -12.44 -16.14 -3.57
CA ILE A 27 -11.20 -16.51 -4.25
C ILE A 27 -10.08 -15.68 -3.63
N ASN A 28 -9.28 -16.33 -2.79
CA ASN A 28 -8.14 -15.68 -2.17
C ASN A 28 -7.12 -15.28 -3.25
N GLY A 29 -7.14 -14.01 -3.66
CA GLY A 29 -6.31 -13.45 -4.73
C GLY A 29 -4.81 -13.63 -4.51
N TRP A 30 -4.37 -13.81 -3.26
CA TRP A 30 -2.99 -14.14 -2.92
C TRP A 30 -2.57 -15.51 -3.48
N TYR A 31 -3.47 -16.50 -3.50
CA TYR A 31 -3.20 -17.79 -4.15
C TYR A 31 -3.10 -17.64 -5.67
N ILE A 32 -3.90 -16.78 -6.29
CA ILE A 32 -3.77 -16.51 -7.74
C ILE A 32 -2.40 -15.91 -8.05
N LEU A 33 -1.94 -14.92 -7.28
CA LEU A 33 -0.61 -14.32 -7.47
C LEU A 33 0.52 -15.35 -7.26
N LEU A 34 0.37 -16.26 -6.30
CA LEU A 34 1.31 -17.36 -6.08
C LEU A 34 1.36 -18.31 -7.29
N ILE A 35 0.20 -18.71 -7.81
CA ILE A 35 0.12 -19.54 -9.02
C ILE A 35 0.78 -18.86 -10.22
N ILE A 36 0.57 -17.55 -10.41
CA ILE A 36 1.21 -16.79 -11.49
C ILE A 36 2.73 -16.77 -11.33
N SER A 37 3.22 -16.54 -10.10
CA SER A 37 4.65 -16.57 -9.79
C SER A 37 5.28 -17.94 -10.07
N ASP A 38 4.58 -19.03 -9.73
CA ASP A 38 5.05 -20.39 -10.01
C ASP A 38 5.14 -20.65 -11.52
N ILE A 39 4.16 -20.20 -12.31
CA ILE A 39 4.20 -20.30 -13.78
C ILE A 39 5.42 -19.57 -14.35
N PHE A 40 5.71 -18.36 -13.87
CA PHE A 40 6.89 -17.59 -14.31
C PHE A 40 8.20 -18.28 -13.89
N THR A 41 8.26 -18.84 -12.69
CA THR A 41 9.43 -19.58 -12.20
C THR A 41 9.67 -20.85 -13.02
N ILE A 42 8.63 -21.62 -13.31
CA ILE A 42 8.70 -22.84 -14.11
C ILE A 42 9.16 -22.49 -15.54
N THR A 43 8.51 -21.51 -16.18
CA THR A 43 8.85 -21.06 -17.54
C THR A 43 10.27 -20.52 -17.62
N GLY A 44 10.66 -19.65 -16.69
CA GLY A 44 12.01 -19.10 -16.60
C GLY A 44 13.07 -20.18 -16.36
N SER A 45 12.76 -21.22 -15.57
CA SER A 45 13.67 -22.34 -15.32
C SER A 45 13.88 -23.19 -16.57
N PHE A 46 12.83 -23.46 -17.35
CA PHE A 46 12.97 -24.15 -18.64
C PHE A 46 13.85 -23.36 -19.61
N ILE A 47 13.67 -22.04 -19.70
CA ILE A 47 14.49 -21.18 -20.56
C ILE A 47 15.95 -21.18 -20.06
N LYS A 48 16.18 -21.11 -18.74
CA LYS A 48 17.53 -21.17 -18.15
C LYS A 48 18.25 -22.48 -18.48
N ILE A 49 17.57 -23.62 -18.37
CA ILE A 49 18.11 -24.93 -18.75
C ILE A 49 18.38 -24.98 -20.27
N GLY A 50 17.51 -24.40 -21.09
CA GLY A 50 17.70 -24.23 -22.54
C GLY A 50 18.95 -23.40 -22.89
N ILE A 51 19.27 -22.41 -22.07
CA ILE A 51 20.46 -21.58 -22.20
C ILE A 51 21.72 -22.35 -21.80
N GLU A 52 21.71 -23.05 -20.66
CA GLU A 52 22.85 -23.85 -20.20
C GLU A 52 23.16 -25.02 -21.13
N SER A 53 22.14 -25.60 -21.76
CA SER A 53 22.28 -26.62 -22.81
C SER A 53 22.68 -26.06 -24.19
N LYS A 54 22.99 -24.76 -24.29
CA LYS A 54 23.34 -24.02 -25.53
C LYS A 54 22.30 -24.09 -26.64
N ASN A 55 21.05 -24.40 -26.30
CA ASN A 55 19.96 -24.54 -27.26
C ASN A 55 19.25 -23.21 -27.54
N MET A 56 19.32 -22.26 -26.60
CA MET A 56 18.74 -20.90 -26.72
C MET A 56 19.66 -19.84 -26.10
N ALA A 57 19.54 -18.58 -26.50
CA ALA A 57 20.38 -17.48 -26.01
C ALA A 57 19.56 -16.24 -25.57
N SER A 58 18.37 -16.45 -25.01
CA SER A 58 17.44 -15.38 -24.62
C SER A 58 17.52 -15.06 -23.13
N TYR A 59 18.65 -14.52 -22.70
CA TYR A 59 18.93 -14.17 -21.31
C TYR A 59 18.00 -13.09 -20.75
N ASP A 60 17.60 -12.11 -21.56
CA ASP A 60 16.72 -11.01 -21.12
C ASP A 60 15.35 -11.54 -20.67
N VAL A 61 14.76 -12.42 -21.48
CA VAL A 61 13.45 -13.03 -21.19
C VAL A 61 13.53 -13.93 -19.96
N CYS A 62 14.59 -14.73 -19.85
CA CYS A 62 14.86 -15.56 -18.68
C CYS A 62 15.02 -14.72 -17.40
N GLY A 63 15.80 -13.64 -17.48
CA GLY A 63 16.07 -12.74 -16.37
C GLY A 63 14.82 -12.02 -15.89
N ILE A 64 14.00 -11.51 -16.82
CA ILE A 64 12.73 -10.86 -16.50
C ILE A 64 11.76 -11.85 -15.84
N LEU A 65 11.60 -13.07 -16.39
CA LEU A 65 10.68 -14.09 -15.84
C LEU A 65 11.07 -14.53 -14.42
N LEU A 66 12.35 -14.86 -14.19
CA LEU A 66 12.83 -15.30 -12.87
C LEU A 66 12.92 -14.15 -11.86
N GLY A 67 13.30 -12.96 -12.33
CA GLY A 67 13.35 -11.76 -11.51
C GLY A 67 11.96 -11.33 -11.04
N THR A 68 10.99 -11.26 -11.96
CA THR A 68 9.61 -10.91 -11.62
C THR A 68 8.94 -11.95 -10.73
N SER A 69 9.19 -13.25 -10.93
CA SER A 69 8.64 -14.27 -10.02
C SER A 69 9.17 -14.10 -8.59
N THR A 70 10.46 -13.86 -8.42
CA THR A 70 11.07 -13.63 -7.10
C THR A 70 10.50 -12.36 -6.43
N LEU A 71 10.34 -11.27 -7.18
CA LEU A 71 9.73 -10.04 -6.68
C LEU A 71 8.26 -10.24 -6.28
N LEU A 72 7.49 -11.02 -7.04
CA LEU A 72 6.10 -11.31 -6.72
C LEU A 72 5.98 -12.12 -5.43
N VAL A 73 6.81 -13.15 -5.22
CA VAL A 73 6.82 -13.93 -3.96
C VAL A 73 7.11 -13.03 -2.76
N SER A 74 8.15 -12.20 -2.85
CA SER A 74 8.51 -11.28 -1.76
C SER A 74 7.41 -10.26 -1.49
N SER A 75 6.87 -9.67 -2.55
CA SER A 75 5.78 -8.69 -2.46
C SER A 75 4.51 -9.29 -1.88
N ILE A 76 4.14 -10.53 -2.19
CA ILE A 76 2.95 -11.19 -1.60
C ILE A 76 3.06 -11.25 -0.08
N VAL A 77 4.24 -11.54 0.46
CA VAL A 77 4.46 -11.63 1.92
C VAL A 77 4.30 -10.25 2.57
N THR A 78 4.82 -9.19 1.95
CA THR A 78 4.79 -7.83 2.50
C THR A 78 3.45 -7.12 2.27
N LEU A 79 2.87 -7.28 1.08
CA LEU A 79 1.67 -6.56 0.62
C LEU A 79 0.40 -7.14 1.26
N ARG A 80 0.38 -8.42 1.65
CA ARG A 80 -0.76 -9.07 2.32
C ARG A 80 -1.23 -8.36 3.58
N ALA A 81 -0.36 -7.61 4.24
CA ALA A 81 -0.70 -6.84 5.44
C ALA A 81 -1.32 -5.45 5.13
N ALA A 82 -1.03 -4.85 3.96
CA ALA A 82 -1.32 -3.44 3.70
C ALA A 82 -2.29 -3.18 2.52
N PHE A 83 -2.54 -4.19 1.67
CA PHE A 83 -3.12 -3.96 0.34
C PHE A 83 -4.54 -3.36 0.27
N PRO A 84 -5.55 -3.81 1.04
CA PRO A 84 -6.94 -3.46 0.72
C PRO A 84 -7.27 -1.97 0.93
N ASN A 85 -6.65 -1.34 1.93
CA ASN A 85 -6.89 0.09 2.22
C ASN A 85 -6.05 0.99 1.31
N VAL A 86 -4.84 0.56 0.96
CA VAL A 86 -3.91 1.34 0.11
C VAL A 86 -4.43 1.49 -1.32
N ILE A 87 -5.12 0.49 -1.88
CA ILE A 87 -5.62 0.56 -3.26
C ILE A 87 -6.63 1.69 -3.46
N ARG A 88 -7.60 1.85 -2.55
CA ARG A 88 -8.64 2.89 -2.70
C ARG A 88 -8.04 4.29 -2.68
N PHE A 89 -7.11 4.52 -1.76
CA PHE A 89 -6.37 5.78 -1.69
C PHE A 89 -5.51 5.99 -2.94
N CYS A 90 -4.76 4.95 -3.36
CA CYS A 90 -3.93 4.99 -4.56
C CYS A 90 -4.74 5.29 -5.81
N CYS A 91 -5.95 4.74 -5.98
CA CYS A 91 -6.82 5.08 -7.11
C CYS A 91 -7.19 6.57 -7.14
N CYS A 92 -7.55 7.15 -6.00
CA CYS A 92 -7.85 8.58 -5.91
C CYS A 92 -6.62 9.44 -6.27
N VAL A 93 -5.46 9.09 -5.72
CA VAL A 93 -4.20 9.77 -6.01
C VAL A 93 -3.82 9.63 -7.50
N ALA A 94 -4.04 8.46 -8.09
CA ALA A 94 -3.76 8.20 -9.50
C ALA A 94 -4.59 9.07 -10.44
N VAL A 95 -5.88 9.29 -10.13
CA VAL A 95 -6.74 10.19 -10.94
C VAL A 95 -6.21 11.62 -10.92
N ILE A 96 -5.81 12.11 -9.73
CA ILE A 96 -5.23 13.46 -9.58
C ILE A 96 -3.89 13.54 -10.32
N TYR A 97 -3.02 12.56 -10.11
CA TYR A 97 -1.72 12.46 -10.76
C TYR A 97 -1.84 12.49 -12.29
N LEU A 98 -2.76 11.69 -12.85
CA LEU A 98 -3.04 11.69 -14.29
C LEU A 98 -3.55 13.05 -14.78
N GLY A 99 -4.40 13.73 -14.00
CA GLY A 99 -4.86 15.09 -14.29
C GLY A 99 -3.70 16.08 -14.41
N TYR A 100 -2.75 16.01 -13.48
CA TYR A 100 -1.51 16.79 -13.55
C TYR A 100 -0.69 16.39 -14.79
N CYS A 101 -0.47 15.10 -15.05
CA CYS A 101 0.25 14.65 -16.25
C CYS A 101 -0.34 15.21 -17.56
N PHE A 102 -1.66 15.15 -17.72
CA PHE A 102 -2.33 15.70 -18.91
C PHE A 102 -2.21 17.23 -18.99
N CYS A 103 -2.41 17.92 -17.87
CA CYS A 103 -2.28 19.37 -17.82
C CYS A 103 -0.84 19.82 -18.15
N GLY A 104 0.16 19.20 -17.54
CA GLY A 104 1.57 19.46 -17.80
C GLY A 104 1.95 19.19 -19.25
N TRP A 105 1.51 18.06 -19.80
CA TRP A 105 1.79 17.69 -21.19
C TRP A 105 1.20 18.70 -22.19
N ILE A 106 -0.05 19.09 -22.02
CA ILE A 106 -0.75 19.99 -22.96
C ILE A 106 -0.21 21.42 -22.87
N VAL A 107 -0.01 21.94 -21.66
CA VAL A 107 0.33 23.36 -21.45
C VAL A 107 1.83 23.60 -21.54
N LEU A 108 2.67 22.74 -20.94
CA LEU A 108 4.12 22.93 -20.90
C LEU A 108 4.85 22.17 -22.02
N GLY A 109 4.21 21.20 -22.68
CA GLY A 109 4.85 20.38 -23.72
C GLY A 109 5.45 21.13 -24.91
N PRO A 110 4.86 22.23 -25.41
CA PRO A 110 5.47 23.05 -26.45
C PRO A 110 6.71 23.84 -26.00
N TYR A 111 6.86 24.05 -24.68
CA TYR A 111 7.84 24.97 -24.11
C TYR A 111 8.99 24.26 -23.39
N HIS A 112 8.81 23.01 -22.98
CA HIS A 112 9.79 22.29 -22.16
C HIS A 112 9.98 20.84 -22.59
N VAL A 113 11.25 20.42 -22.69
CA VAL A 113 11.62 19.08 -23.17
C VAL A 113 11.15 17.95 -22.26
N LYS A 114 11.15 18.16 -20.93
CA LYS A 114 10.62 17.18 -19.95
C LYS A 114 9.11 16.98 -20.07
N PHE A 115 8.39 17.89 -20.75
CA PHE A 115 6.93 17.81 -20.91
C PHE A 115 6.49 17.41 -22.31
N ARG A 116 7.39 16.89 -23.16
CA ARG A 116 7.07 16.61 -24.57
C ARG A 116 6.22 15.36 -24.77
N SER A 117 6.33 14.37 -23.89
CA SER A 117 5.52 13.15 -23.91
C SER A 117 4.96 12.86 -22.52
N LEU A 118 3.80 12.20 -22.45
CA LEU A 118 3.18 11.81 -21.17
C LEU A 118 4.11 10.97 -20.29
N SER A 119 4.95 10.11 -20.88
CA SER A 119 5.93 9.30 -20.14
C SER A 119 6.98 10.17 -19.47
N MET A 120 7.57 11.14 -20.19
CA MET A 120 8.55 12.07 -19.61
C MET A 120 7.92 12.96 -18.53
N VAL A 121 6.67 13.39 -18.74
CA VAL A 121 5.92 14.13 -17.71
C VAL A 121 5.76 13.28 -16.46
N SER A 122 5.39 12.00 -16.60
CA SER A 122 5.24 11.11 -15.46
C SER A 122 6.57 10.87 -14.74
N GLU A 123 7.67 10.66 -15.46
CA GLU A 123 9.01 10.52 -14.88
C GLU A 123 9.42 11.77 -14.09
N CYS A 124 9.19 12.95 -14.66
CA CYS A 124 9.49 14.23 -14.01
C CYS A 124 8.62 14.46 -12.76
N LEU A 125 7.31 14.22 -12.84
CA LEU A 125 6.43 14.39 -11.68
C LEU A 125 6.71 13.34 -10.59
N PHE A 126 7.11 12.12 -10.98
CA PHE A 126 7.48 11.08 -10.03
C PHE A 126 8.81 11.40 -9.33
N SER A 127 9.82 11.91 -10.05
CA SER A 127 11.08 12.35 -9.43
C SER A 127 10.82 13.50 -8.44
N LEU A 128 9.96 14.45 -8.82
CA LEU A 128 9.56 15.58 -7.96
C LEU A 128 8.87 15.15 -6.66
N ILE A 129 7.99 14.15 -6.71
CA ILE A 129 7.37 13.58 -5.49
C ILE A 129 8.44 13.01 -4.55
N ASN A 130 9.46 12.35 -5.11
CA ASN A 130 10.57 11.77 -4.34
C ASN A 130 11.63 12.81 -3.90
N GLY A 131 11.46 14.09 -4.27
CA GLY A 131 12.39 15.16 -3.95
C GLY A 131 13.64 15.20 -4.85
N ASP A 132 13.64 14.44 -5.94
CA ASP A 132 14.72 14.43 -6.93
C ASP A 132 14.41 15.47 -8.02
N ASP A 133 15.37 16.36 -8.28
CA ASP A 133 15.35 17.33 -9.40
C ASP A 133 14.39 18.56 -9.30
N MET A 134 14.02 18.98 -8.07
CA MET A 134 13.14 20.16 -7.87
C MET A 134 13.68 21.45 -8.50
N PHE A 135 14.96 21.79 -8.28
CA PHE A 135 15.53 23.08 -8.71
C PHE A 135 15.77 23.17 -10.22
N VAL A 136 16.22 22.08 -10.84
CA VAL A 136 16.57 22.03 -12.28
C VAL A 136 15.34 22.35 -13.15
N THR A 137 14.18 21.86 -12.75
CA THR A 137 12.90 22.07 -13.45
C THR A 137 12.43 23.53 -13.37
N PHE A 138 12.81 24.27 -12.32
CA PHE A 138 12.51 25.69 -12.17
C PHE A 138 13.50 26.59 -12.92
N SER A 139 14.78 26.22 -12.96
CA SER A 139 15.82 27.00 -13.65
C SER A 139 15.73 26.88 -15.17
N GLU A 140 15.35 25.71 -15.70
CA GLU A 140 15.23 25.51 -17.16
C GLU A 140 14.00 26.22 -17.78
N MET A 141 12.98 26.58 -16.98
CA MET A 141 11.77 27.24 -17.49
C MET A 141 11.87 28.77 -17.60
N GLN A 142 12.98 29.37 -17.20
CA GLN A 142 13.17 30.82 -17.16
C GLN A 142 13.26 31.48 -18.55
N ASP A 143 13.51 30.70 -19.61
CA ASP A 143 13.64 31.18 -20.99
C ASP A 143 12.31 31.27 -21.75
N SER A 144 11.19 30.94 -21.11
CA SER A 144 9.85 30.93 -21.72
C SER A 144 9.06 32.22 -21.46
N SER A 145 7.95 32.43 -22.17
CA SER A 145 7.07 33.58 -21.97
C SER A 145 6.62 33.70 -20.49
N THR A 146 6.57 34.91 -19.95
CA THR A 146 6.29 35.18 -18.53
C THR A 146 5.01 34.49 -18.01
N LEU A 147 3.96 34.39 -18.84
CA LEU A 147 2.71 33.70 -18.47
C LEU A 147 2.91 32.19 -18.27
N VAL A 148 3.64 31.54 -19.17
CA VAL A 148 3.94 30.10 -19.08
C VAL A 148 4.87 29.84 -17.89
N TRP A 149 5.81 30.75 -17.63
CA TRP A 149 6.66 30.69 -16.44
C TRP A 149 5.85 30.81 -15.15
N VAL A 150 4.95 31.79 -15.01
CA VAL A 150 4.10 31.90 -13.80
C VAL A 150 3.19 30.69 -13.66
N PHE A 151 2.59 30.22 -14.77
CA PHE A 151 1.75 29.03 -14.76
C PHE A 151 2.52 27.80 -14.28
N SER A 152 3.74 27.61 -14.78
CA SER A 152 4.55 26.45 -14.42
C SER A 152 5.00 26.45 -12.96
N GLN A 153 5.32 27.63 -12.42
CA GLN A 153 5.60 27.80 -10.99
C GLN A 153 4.39 27.39 -10.15
N VAL A 154 3.21 27.96 -10.43
CA VAL A 154 1.98 27.63 -9.72
C VAL A 154 1.68 26.13 -9.83
N TYR A 155 1.75 25.57 -11.04
CA TYR A 155 1.50 24.15 -11.30
C TYR A 155 2.42 23.23 -10.48
N LEU A 156 3.73 23.50 -10.45
CA LEU A 156 4.68 22.67 -9.71
C LEU A 156 4.53 22.85 -8.20
N TYR A 157 4.35 24.08 -7.71
CA TYR A 157 4.13 24.32 -6.27
C TYR A 157 2.84 23.67 -5.78
N THR A 158 1.74 23.75 -6.53
CA THR A 158 0.47 23.09 -6.14
C THR A 158 0.61 21.59 -6.17
N PHE A 159 1.30 21.03 -7.17
CA PHE A 159 1.56 19.60 -7.26
C PHE A 159 2.37 19.08 -6.05
N ILE A 160 3.55 19.67 -5.80
CA ILE A 160 4.45 19.25 -4.72
C ILE A 160 3.77 19.40 -3.36
N SER A 161 3.13 20.55 -3.11
CA SER A 161 2.45 20.81 -1.83
C SER A 161 1.31 19.82 -1.58
N LEU A 162 0.51 19.51 -2.60
CA LEU A 162 -0.62 18.59 -2.49
C LEU A 162 -0.15 17.15 -2.23
N PHE A 163 0.88 16.67 -2.93
CA PHE A 163 1.38 15.30 -2.74
C PHE A 163 2.14 15.12 -1.42
N ILE A 164 2.90 16.13 -0.97
CA ILE A 164 3.52 16.12 0.37
C ILE A 164 2.43 16.08 1.45
N TYR A 165 1.40 16.91 1.33
CA TYR A 165 0.29 16.93 2.29
C TYR A 165 -0.43 15.58 2.33
N MET A 166 -0.76 14.99 1.18
CA MET A 166 -1.40 13.68 1.10
C MET A 166 -0.56 12.56 1.73
N GLN A 167 0.77 12.62 1.57
CA GLN A 167 1.69 11.68 2.19
C GLN A 167 1.71 11.85 3.73
N GLN A 168 1.74 13.10 4.22
CA GLN A 168 1.64 13.38 5.66
C GLN A 168 0.28 13.00 6.25
N THR A 169 -0.82 13.13 5.49
CA THR A 169 -2.15 12.74 5.98
C THR A 169 -2.31 11.22 6.08
N HIS A 170 -1.45 10.44 5.41
CA HIS A 170 -1.39 8.99 5.50
C HIS A 170 -0.41 8.51 6.60
N GLU A 171 0.36 9.39 7.25
CA GLU A 171 0.81 9.08 8.61
C GLU A 171 -0.44 9.03 9.48
N PRO A 172 -0.58 8.02 10.34
CA PRO A 172 -1.75 7.90 11.18
C PRO A 172 -1.72 9.02 12.23
N LEU A 173 -2.29 10.18 11.88
CA LEU A 173 -2.85 11.15 12.83
C LEU A 173 -4.06 10.58 13.60
N HIS A 174 -4.27 9.27 13.46
CA HIS A 174 -5.06 8.41 14.31
C HIS A 174 -4.18 7.21 14.73
N MET A 175 -3.09 7.45 15.45
CA MET A 175 -2.72 6.53 16.53
C MET A 175 -3.86 6.57 17.55
N THR A 176 -4.95 5.90 17.23
CA THR A 176 -5.98 5.48 18.18
C THR A 176 -5.26 4.81 19.34
N ASP A 177 -5.71 5.10 20.56
CA ASP A 177 -5.15 4.78 21.90
C ASP A 177 -4.50 3.39 22.10
N LEU A 178 -4.69 2.47 21.16
CA LEU A 178 -4.06 1.16 21.06
C LEU A 178 -2.53 1.21 20.99
N HIS A 179 -1.91 2.11 20.23
CA HIS A 179 -0.44 2.18 20.18
C HIS A 179 0.17 2.83 21.42
N ALA A 180 -0.55 3.76 22.06
CA ALA A 180 -0.19 4.27 23.38
C ALA A 180 -0.32 3.16 24.44
N PHE A 181 -1.36 2.33 24.36
CA PHE A 181 -1.53 1.15 25.23
C PHE A 181 -0.44 0.08 25.01
N ILE A 182 -0.04 -0.18 23.77
CA ILE A 182 1.05 -1.12 23.46
C ILE A 182 2.41 -0.58 23.92
N ALA A 183 2.64 0.74 23.84
CA ALA A 183 3.85 1.36 24.37
C ALA A 183 3.92 1.36 25.91
N GLU A 184 2.77 1.40 26.59
CA GLU A 184 2.68 1.26 28.05
C GLU A 184 2.96 -0.19 28.50
N CYS A 185 2.62 -1.18 27.67
CA CYS A 185 2.90 -2.59 27.94
C CYS A 185 4.36 -2.96 27.63
N THR A 186 5.29 -2.55 28.50
CA THR A 186 6.69 -3.01 28.50
C THR A 186 6.87 -4.44 29.05
N ASP A 187 5.90 -5.34 28.83
CA ASP A 187 5.98 -6.71 29.36
C ASP A 187 6.57 -7.67 28.32
N THR A 188 7.68 -8.30 28.67
CA THR A 188 8.32 -9.32 27.84
C THR A 188 7.43 -10.56 27.69
N PRO A 189 7.47 -11.27 26.54
CA PRO A 189 6.60 -12.43 26.24
C PRO A 189 6.73 -13.63 27.20
N SER A 190 7.63 -13.56 28.19
CA SER A 190 7.83 -14.54 29.26
C SER A 190 7.23 -14.14 30.62
N SER A 191 6.49 -13.03 30.73
CA SER A 191 5.93 -12.52 32.00
C SER A 191 4.93 -13.49 32.68
N GLY A 192 4.42 -14.51 31.97
CA GLY A 192 3.64 -15.59 32.58
C GLY A 192 2.27 -15.17 33.13
N LYS A 193 1.85 -13.91 32.93
CA LYS A 193 0.55 -13.37 33.37
C LYS A 193 -0.66 -13.88 32.58
N PHE A 194 -0.46 -14.50 31.42
CA PHE A 194 -1.51 -15.16 30.64
C PHE A 194 -1.39 -16.69 30.76
N ARG A 195 -1.54 -17.23 31.97
CA ARG A 195 -1.96 -18.63 32.12
C ARG A 195 -3.47 -18.61 32.30
N GLY A 196 -4.18 -19.13 31.30
CA GLY A 196 -5.62 -19.28 31.33
C GLY A 196 -6.04 -19.97 32.63
N LEU A 197 -6.95 -19.32 33.36
CA LEU A 197 -7.56 -19.95 34.51
C LEU A 197 -8.59 -20.95 33.99
N GLU A 198 -8.32 -22.22 34.28
CA GLU A 198 -9.25 -23.31 34.14
C GLU A 198 -10.51 -23.13 35.01
N THR A 199 -11.54 -23.84 34.59
CA THR A 199 -12.90 -23.97 35.10
C THR A 199 -13.05 -24.18 36.61
N SER A 200 -13.85 -23.34 37.30
CA SER A 200 -14.90 -23.78 38.26
C SER A 200 -15.67 -22.61 38.92
N PRO A 201 -16.88 -22.86 39.46
CA PRO A 201 -17.99 -21.89 39.47
C PRO A 201 -18.17 -21.18 40.80
N CYS A 202 -18.37 -19.86 40.79
CA CYS A 202 -18.85 -19.11 41.96
C CYS A 202 -19.83 -17.99 41.55
N SER A 203 -21.09 -18.24 41.92
CA SER A 203 -22.15 -17.33 42.42
C SER A 203 -22.63 -16.12 41.60
N PHE A 204 -23.94 -16.19 41.33
CA PHE A 204 -24.83 -15.28 40.60
C PHE A 204 -25.11 -13.91 41.26
N PHE A 205 -24.32 -13.45 42.25
CA PHE A 205 -24.55 -12.15 42.91
C PHE A 205 -23.30 -11.74 43.71
N CYS A 206 -22.45 -10.86 43.20
CA CYS A 206 -21.41 -10.20 44.01
C CYS A 206 -21.06 -8.82 43.44
N CYS A 207 -21.83 -7.82 43.85
CA CYS A 207 -21.40 -6.42 43.87
C CYS A 207 -20.83 -6.10 45.25
N CYS A 208 -19.64 -5.47 45.30
CA CYS A 208 -19.13 -4.45 46.25
C CYS A 208 -17.58 -4.51 46.24
N ASP A 209 -16.84 -3.55 45.69
CA ASP A 209 -16.62 -2.14 46.07
C ASP A 209 -15.57 -1.96 47.21
N ARG A 210 -14.52 -1.17 46.93
CA ARG A 210 -13.65 -0.56 47.97
C ARG A 210 -12.95 0.70 47.45
N THR A 211 -13.57 1.83 47.78
CA THR A 211 -13.04 3.21 47.82
C THR A 211 -11.81 3.41 48.75
N THR A 212 -11.17 4.59 48.59
CA THR A 212 -10.18 5.30 49.46
C THR A 212 -8.70 4.93 49.23
N THR A 213 -7.71 5.84 49.11
CA THR A 213 -7.48 7.17 49.72
C THR A 213 -6.54 8.06 48.85
N TYR A 214 -6.84 9.36 48.78
CA TYR A 214 -5.88 10.44 48.51
C TYR A 214 -5.11 10.76 49.81
N GLU A 215 -3.90 11.32 49.67
CA GLU A 215 -2.93 11.73 50.72
C GLU A 215 -1.91 10.66 51.15
N ASP A 216 -0.70 10.73 50.59
CA ASP A 216 0.58 10.83 51.34
C ASP A 216 1.78 10.73 50.39
N VAL A 217 2.21 11.87 49.80
CA VAL A 217 3.62 12.13 49.46
C VAL A 217 3.88 13.64 49.59
N LEU A 218 3.94 14.10 50.83
CA LEU A 218 4.71 15.27 51.22
C LEU A 218 5.59 14.80 52.39
N LEU A 219 6.86 15.21 52.39
CA LEU A 219 8.00 14.78 53.23
C LEU A 219 8.87 13.67 52.59
N VAL A 220 9.98 14.04 51.94
CA VAL A 220 11.28 14.29 52.60
C VAL A 220 12.30 14.73 51.51
N ASN A 221 12.87 15.91 51.78
CA ASN A 221 14.02 16.60 51.16
C ASN A 221 13.80 17.33 49.82
#